data_AF-A0A357ELV3-F1
#
_entry.id   AF-A0A357ELV3-F1
#
_cell.length_a   1.000
_cell.length_b   1.000
_cell.length_c   1.000
_cell.angle_alpha   90.00
_cell.angle_beta   90.00
_cell.angle_gamma   90.00
#
_symmetry.space_group_name_H-M   'P 1'
#
loop_
_entity.id
_entity.type
_entity.pdbx_description
1 polymer ?
#
loop_
_entity_poly.entity_id
_entity_poly.type
_entity_poly.pdbx_seq_one_letter_code
_entity_poly.pdbx_strand_id
1 'polypeptide(L)'
;KMHRKRISLGRNFEALEFARSLGITVAINLIADPDWDRERFEVVRQWCLDIPEIVNISVNTPYPGTESWVTESRKMHTRDYRLFDIQHAVMPTKMPLPDFYAELVKTQQVLNKKHLGWAALKGTAKIAAGHLMRGQTNFIKMLWKFNSVYNPELQLADHRRPVVYEMTPPPEYKEKVDAKQLYILPAKGRQGRNIDDATETFVDETRMGTTAV
;
A
#
# COMPACT_ATOMS: atom_id res chain seq x y z
N LYS A 1 -0.77 -18.63 1.83
CA LYS A 1 -1.89 -18.14 0.97
C LYS A 1 -2.54 -16.86 1.54
N MET A 2 -1.77 -15.97 2.19
CA MET A 2 -2.30 -14.95 3.12
C MET A 2 -2.78 -13.66 2.44
N HIS A 3 -2.19 -13.31 1.28
CA HIS A 3 -2.65 -12.21 0.45
C HIS A 3 -3.03 -12.82 -0.89
N ARG A 4 -4.32 -12.81 -1.25
CA ARG A 4 -4.92 -13.57 -2.37
C ARG A 4 -4.52 -13.08 -3.77
N LYS A 5 -3.31 -12.53 -3.91
CA LYS A 5 -2.66 -12.32 -5.19
C LYS A 5 -2.40 -13.71 -5.77
N ARG A 6 -3.13 -14.09 -6.83
CA ARG A 6 -2.98 -15.37 -7.55
C ARG A 6 -1.70 -15.40 -8.40
N ILE A 7 -0.60 -14.87 -7.85
CA ILE A 7 0.63 -14.58 -8.56
C ILE A 7 1.80 -14.86 -7.60
N SER A 8 2.82 -15.57 -8.10
CA SER A 8 4.05 -15.82 -7.36
C SER A 8 4.93 -14.56 -7.33
N LEU A 9 5.82 -14.46 -6.33
CA LEU A 9 6.79 -13.36 -6.30
C LEU A 9 7.66 -13.33 -7.58
N GLY A 10 8.05 -14.51 -8.10
CA GLY A 10 8.81 -14.64 -9.34
C GLY A 10 8.17 -13.94 -10.54
N ARG A 11 6.84 -14.07 -10.72
CA ARG A 11 6.16 -13.42 -11.86
C ARG A 11 5.93 -11.92 -11.67
N ASN A 12 5.91 -11.42 -10.43
CA ASN A 12 5.98 -9.96 -10.21
C ASN A 12 7.31 -9.41 -10.73
N PHE A 13 8.42 -10.11 -10.47
CA PHE A 13 9.73 -9.68 -10.98
C PHE A 13 9.80 -9.72 -12.50
N GLU A 14 9.30 -10.79 -13.13
CA GLU A 14 9.17 -10.89 -14.58
C GLU A 14 8.37 -9.71 -15.18
N ALA A 15 7.24 -9.38 -14.56
CA ALA A 15 6.42 -8.24 -15.00
C ALA A 15 7.15 -6.89 -14.86
N LEU A 16 7.94 -6.71 -13.79
CA LEU A 16 8.76 -5.50 -13.61
C LEU A 16 9.88 -5.44 -14.66
N GLU A 17 10.56 -6.55 -14.93
CA GLU A 17 11.60 -6.62 -15.97
C GLU A 17 11.04 -6.32 -17.36
N PHE A 18 9.87 -6.86 -17.67
CA PHE A 18 9.20 -6.57 -18.94
C PHE A 18 8.75 -5.11 -19.04
N ALA A 19 8.21 -4.53 -17.96
CA ALA A 19 7.89 -3.10 -17.95
C ALA A 19 9.14 -2.23 -18.19
N ARG A 20 10.29 -2.61 -17.60
CA ARG A 20 11.57 -1.92 -17.83
C ARG A 20 12.04 -2.03 -19.27
N SER A 21 11.91 -3.20 -19.90
CA SER A 21 12.32 -3.38 -21.31
C SER A 21 11.52 -2.50 -22.28
N LEU A 22 10.29 -2.14 -21.89
CA LEU A 22 9.43 -1.20 -22.61
C LEU A 22 9.66 0.27 -22.23
N GLY A 23 10.57 0.58 -21.30
CA GLY A 23 10.80 1.93 -20.80
C GLY A 23 9.65 2.47 -19.92
N ILE A 24 8.80 1.60 -19.38
CA ILE A 24 7.67 1.98 -18.53
C ILE A 24 8.14 2.13 -17.08
N THR A 25 7.87 3.29 -16.49
CA THR A 25 8.13 3.52 -15.07
C THR A 25 6.99 2.95 -14.23
N VAL A 26 7.32 2.04 -13.31
CA VAL A 26 6.35 1.39 -12.43
C VAL A 26 6.44 1.96 -11.01
N ALA A 27 5.29 2.26 -10.41
CA ALA A 27 5.15 2.56 -9.00
C ALA A 27 4.54 1.36 -8.26
N ILE A 28 5.19 0.91 -7.20
CA ILE A 28 4.78 -0.26 -6.42
C ILE A 28 4.12 0.22 -5.13
N ASN A 29 2.92 -0.29 -4.85
CA ASN A 29 2.24 -0.09 -3.57
C ASN A 29 2.33 -1.36 -2.72
N LEU A 30 2.99 -1.23 -1.57
CA LEU A 30 3.04 -2.23 -0.52
C LEU A 30 2.02 -1.92 0.58
N ILE A 31 1.46 -2.98 1.16
CA ILE A 31 0.55 -2.90 2.30
C ILE A 31 1.24 -3.64 3.46
N ALA A 32 1.62 -2.90 4.50
CA ALA A 32 2.14 -3.42 5.75
C ALA A 32 0.99 -4.04 6.56
N ASP A 33 1.13 -5.30 6.94
CA ASP A 33 0.19 -5.90 7.89
C ASP A 33 0.59 -5.49 9.31
N PRO A 34 -0.35 -5.11 10.18
CA PRO A 34 -0.10 -4.91 11.61
C PRO A 34 0.57 -6.11 12.30
N ASP A 35 0.48 -7.32 11.73
CA ASP A 35 1.18 -8.51 12.22
C ASP A 35 2.68 -8.56 11.86
N TRP A 36 3.21 -7.59 11.11
CA TRP A 36 4.64 -7.53 10.81
C TRP A 36 5.47 -7.28 12.08
N ASP A 37 6.60 -7.95 12.16
CA ASP A 37 7.65 -7.72 13.15
C ASP A 37 8.85 -6.98 12.53
N ARG A 38 9.86 -6.69 13.37
CA ARG A 38 11.07 -5.97 12.96
C ARG A 38 11.80 -6.65 11.81
N GLU A 39 11.90 -7.98 11.84
CA GLU A 39 12.56 -8.76 10.78
C GLU A 39 11.82 -8.61 9.46
N ARG A 40 10.48 -8.71 9.48
CA ARG A 40 9.67 -8.52 8.27
C ARG A 40 9.85 -7.13 7.68
N PHE A 41 9.86 -6.08 8.51
CA PHE A 41 10.14 -4.72 8.06
C PHE A 41 11.52 -4.61 7.43
N GLU A 42 12.55 -5.23 8.02
CA GLU A 42 13.91 -5.19 7.49
C GLU A 42 14.01 -5.88 6.13
N VAL A 43 13.45 -7.08 5.98
CA VAL A 43 13.42 -7.81 4.69
C VAL A 43 12.77 -6.97 3.60
N VAL A 44 11.63 -6.34 3.89
CA VAL A 44 10.94 -5.47 2.93
C VAL A 44 11.79 -4.26 2.59
N ARG A 45 12.49 -3.67 3.57
CA ARG A 45 13.32 -2.49 3.35
C ARG A 45 14.54 -2.81 2.47
N GLN A 46 15.20 -3.93 2.70
CA GLN A 46 16.30 -4.41 1.86
C GLN A 46 15.84 -4.67 0.42
N TRP A 47 14.73 -5.40 0.26
CA TRP A 47 14.15 -5.63 -1.06
C TRP A 47 13.83 -4.33 -1.80
N CYS A 48 13.25 -3.35 -1.11
CA CYS A 48 12.98 -2.05 -1.70
C CYS A 48 14.25 -1.27 -2.06
N LEU A 49 15.40 -1.53 -1.43
CA LEU A 49 16.69 -0.94 -1.79
C LEU A 49 17.29 -1.58 -3.05
N ASP A 50 16.97 -2.83 -3.33
CA ASP A 50 17.50 -3.57 -4.47
C ASP A 50 16.79 -3.25 -5.81
N ILE A 51 15.54 -2.78 -5.78
CA ILE A 51 14.73 -2.57 -6.99
C ILE A 51 14.69 -1.10 -7.45
N PRO A 52 14.84 -0.74 -8.74
CA PRO A 52 14.85 0.67 -9.16
C PRO A 52 13.50 1.41 -8.99
N GLU A 53 12.38 0.68 -8.87
CA GLU A 53 11.03 1.24 -8.84
C GLU A 53 10.73 2.10 -7.61
N ILE A 54 9.82 3.07 -7.79
CA ILE A 54 9.28 3.88 -6.69
C ILE A 54 8.34 3.02 -5.85
N VAL A 55 8.64 2.88 -4.57
CA VAL A 55 7.80 2.11 -3.63
C VAL A 55 7.09 3.04 -2.65
N ASN A 56 5.77 2.88 -2.56
CA ASN A 56 4.92 3.47 -1.53
C ASN A 56 4.45 2.37 -0.57
N ILE A 57 4.40 2.68 0.73
CA ILE A 57 3.95 1.74 1.77
C ILE A 57 2.77 2.35 2.54
N SER A 58 1.72 1.54 2.65
CA SER A 58 0.48 1.82 3.38
C SER A 58 0.27 0.77 4.46
N VAL A 59 -0.64 1.00 5.41
CA VAL A 59 -1.01 0.04 6.46
C VAL A 59 -2.32 -0.67 6.05
N ASN A 60 -2.42 -1.96 6.35
CA ASN A 60 -3.64 -2.74 6.12
C ASN A 60 -4.78 -2.18 6.99
N THR A 61 -5.80 -1.64 6.34
CA THR A 61 -7.00 -1.08 6.97
C THR A 61 -8.21 -1.84 6.43
N PRO A 62 -8.95 -2.60 7.27
CA PRO A 62 -10.20 -3.22 6.84
C PRO A 62 -11.30 -2.14 6.73
N TYR A 63 -12.08 -2.18 5.65
CA TYR A 63 -13.11 -1.18 5.36
C TYR A 63 -14.49 -1.81 5.31
N PRO A 64 -15.54 -1.16 5.85
CA PRO A 64 -16.92 -1.63 5.67
C PRO A 64 -17.22 -1.97 4.21
N GLY A 65 -17.70 -3.20 3.98
CA GLY A 65 -17.99 -3.72 2.64
C GLY A 65 -16.84 -4.52 2.00
N THR A 66 -15.65 -4.56 2.59
CA THR A 66 -14.59 -5.50 2.15
C THR A 66 -14.78 -6.87 2.80
N GLU A 67 -14.20 -7.90 2.18
CA GLU A 67 -14.13 -9.21 2.80
C GLU A 67 -13.35 -9.16 4.13
N SER A 68 -12.23 -8.45 4.16
CA SER A 68 -11.41 -8.31 5.38
C SER A 68 -12.18 -7.70 6.54
N TRP A 69 -13.20 -6.87 6.29
CA TRP A 69 -14.05 -6.33 7.35
C TRP A 69 -14.82 -7.40 8.13
N VAL A 70 -15.17 -8.51 7.48
CA VAL A 70 -16.00 -9.58 8.04
C VAL A 70 -15.23 -10.86 8.34
N THR A 71 -14.06 -11.05 7.72
CA THR A 71 -13.17 -12.21 7.92
C THR A 71 -11.94 -11.89 8.76
N GLU A 72 -11.75 -10.66 9.23
CA GLU A 72 -10.68 -10.35 10.17
C GLU A 72 -11.12 -10.75 11.57
N SER A 73 -10.42 -11.72 12.17
CA SER A 73 -10.76 -12.24 13.50
C SER A 73 -10.22 -11.38 14.63
N ARG A 74 -9.18 -10.59 14.36
CA ARG A 74 -8.58 -9.67 15.34
C ARG A 74 -9.59 -8.55 15.65
N LYS A 75 -9.83 -8.29 16.93
CA LYS A 75 -10.63 -7.13 17.33
C LYS A 75 -9.83 -5.86 17.11
N MET A 76 -10.39 -4.90 16.38
CA MET A 76 -9.83 -3.56 16.23
C MET A 76 -9.51 -2.96 17.61
N HIS A 77 -8.33 -2.36 17.76
CA HIS A 77 -7.95 -1.70 19.01
C HIS A 77 -8.41 -0.24 19.07
N THR A 78 -8.81 0.33 17.93
CA THR A 78 -9.43 1.65 17.83
C THR A 78 -10.59 1.62 16.83
N ARG A 79 -11.62 2.41 17.10
CA ARG A 79 -12.77 2.63 16.21
C ARG A 79 -12.83 4.07 15.71
N ASP A 80 -11.81 4.88 15.96
CA ASP A 80 -11.79 6.26 15.50
C ASP A 80 -11.77 6.34 13.98
N TYR A 81 -12.86 6.86 13.39
CA TYR A 81 -13.03 7.00 11.94
C TYR A 81 -11.84 7.73 11.28
N ARG A 82 -11.21 8.69 11.98
CA ARG A 82 -10.09 9.48 11.45
C ARG A 82 -8.88 8.61 11.09
N LEU A 83 -8.71 7.47 11.75
CA LEU A 83 -7.55 6.60 11.61
C LEU A 83 -7.74 5.54 10.51
N PHE A 84 -8.89 5.49 9.84
CA PHE A 84 -9.15 4.59 8.71
C PHE A 84 -8.60 5.15 7.39
N ASP A 85 -7.32 5.56 7.40
CA ASP A 85 -6.70 6.42 6.39
C ASP A 85 -5.52 5.78 5.66
N ILE A 86 -5.41 4.45 5.69
CA ILE A 86 -4.29 3.65 5.15
C ILE A 86 -2.89 4.00 5.70
N GLN A 87 -2.78 4.82 6.74
CA GLN A 87 -1.52 5.20 7.38
C GLN A 87 -1.45 4.75 8.84
N HIS A 88 -2.59 4.67 9.52
CA HIS A 88 -2.68 4.23 10.90
C HIS A 88 -3.03 2.75 11.01
N ALA A 89 -2.41 2.08 11.97
CA ALA A 89 -2.81 0.73 12.36
C ALA A 89 -4.09 0.83 13.19
N VAL A 90 -5.20 0.32 12.64
CA VAL A 90 -6.49 0.17 13.35
C VAL A 90 -6.68 -1.23 13.93
N MET A 91 -5.94 -2.20 13.38
CA MET A 91 -5.86 -3.57 13.89
C MET A 91 -4.73 -3.70 14.90
N PRO A 92 -4.85 -4.63 15.88
CA PRO A 92 -3.79 -4.86 16.84
C PRO A 92 -2.50 -5.27 16.13
N THR A 93 -1.41 -4.61 16.52
CA THR A 93 -0.08 -4.87 15.99
C THR A 93 0.59 -6.01 16.74
N LYS A 94 1.42 -6.81 16.06
CA LYS A 94 2.22 -7.87 16.71
C LYS A 94 3.27 -7.29 17.68
N MET A 95 3.86 -6.17 17.29
CA MET A 95 4.76 -5.38 18.14
C MET A 95 3.97 -4.33 18.94
N PRO A 96 4.54 -3.75 20.01
CA PRO A 96 4.00 -2.54 20.61
C PRO A 96 3.75 -1.46 19.54
N LEU A 97 2.60 -0.79 19.60
CA LEU A 97 2.20 0.20 18.59
C LEU A 97 3.27 1.28 18.32
N PRO A 98 4.00 1.82 19.31
CA PRO A 98 5.11 2.74 19.06
C PRO A 98 6.26 2.13 18.25
N ASP A 99 6.61 0.86 18.52
CA ASP A 99 7.66 0.15 17.79
C ASP A 99 7.24 -0.11 16.34
N PHE A 100 5.97 -0.46 16.12
CA PHE A 100 5.42 -0.62 14.77
C PHE A 100 5.54 0.67 13.97
N TYR A 101 5.13 1.81 14.53
CA TYR A 101 5.25 3.10 13.83
C TYR A 101 6.71 3.51 13.63
N ALA A 102 7.60 3.22 14.57
CA ALA A 102 9.04 3.47 14.40
C ALA A 102 9.61 2.71 13.19
N GLU A 103 9.30 1.41 13.04
CA GLU A 103 9.76 0.62 11.89
C GLU A 103 9.07 1.02 10.58
N LEU A 104 7.78 1.39 10.63
CA LEU A 104 7.04 1.89 9.46
C LEU A 104 7.65 3.19 8.92
N VAL A 105 7.84 4.18 9.79
CA VAL A 105 8.42 5.48 9.41
C VAL A 105 9.88 5.33 8.98
N LYS A 106 10.67 4.50 9.67
CA LYS A 106 12.04 4.18 9.25
C LYS A 106 12.07 3.61 7.84
N THR A 107 11.14 2.71 7.52
CA THR A 107 11.00 2.14 6.18
C THR A 107 10.65 3.24 5.17
N GLN A 108 9.61 4.05 5.42
CA GLN A 108 9.23 5.18 4.57
C GLN A 108 10.38 6.17 4.31
N GLN A 109 11.18 6.48 5.33
CA GLN A 109 12.35 7.35 5.22
C GLN A 109 13.44 6.77 4.31
N VAL A 110 13.71 5.47 4.42
CA VAL A 110 14.70 4.79 3.56
C VAL A 110 14.23 4.80 2.11
N LEU A 111 12.95 4.49 1.85
CA LEU A 111 12.36 4.55 0.51
C LEU A 111 12.45 5.96 -0.07
N ASN A 112 12.12 6.97 0.73
CA ASN A 112 12.16 8.35 0.27
C ASN A 112 13.59 8.82 -0.04
N LYS A 113 14.57 8.50 0.83
CA LYS A 113 15.98 8.83 0.58
C LYS A 113 16.53 8.20 -0.68
N LYS A 114 16.06 7.00 -1.03
CA LYS A 114 16.44 6.33 -2.27
C LYS A 114 15.99 7.12 -3.51
N HIS A 115 14.72 7.54 -3.55
CA HIS A 115 14.15 8.20 -4.73
C HIS A 115 14.44 9.71 -4.79
N LEU A 116 14.57 10.37 -3.64
CA LEU A 116 15.01 11.77 -3.52
C LEU A 116 16.53 11.92 -3.36
N GLY A 117 17.30 10.85 -3.54
CA GLY A 117 18.73 10.83 -3.34
C GLY A 117 19.51 11.82 -4.23
N TRP A 118 20.81 11.95 -3.95
CA TRP A 118 21.75 12.86 -4.61
C TRP A 118 21.67 12.89 -6.17
N ALA A 119 21.25 11.79 -6.80
CA ALA A 119 21.04 11.71 -8.26
C ALA A 119 19.81 12.52 -8.73
N ALA A 120 18.67 12.42 -8.03
CA ALA A 120 17.48 13.23 -8.31
C ALA A 120 17.73 14.70 -7.99
N LEU A 121 18.48 15.00 -6.92
CA LEU A 121 18.87 16.36 -6.55
C LEU A 121 19.80 17.01 -7.60
N LYS A 122 20.76 16.26 -8.16
CA LYS A 122 21.62 16.70 -9.28
C LYS A 122 20.81 16.97 -10.55
N GLY A 123 19.87 16.08 -10.89
CA GLY A 123 18.99 16.24 -12.07
C GLY A 123 18.00 17.41 -11.92
N THR A 124 17.55 17.68 -10.69
CA THR A 124 16.60 18.76 -10.40
C THR A 124 17.28 20.08 -9.99
N ALA A 125 18.61 20.15 -9.86
CA ALA A 125 19.32 21.34 -9.42
C ALA A 125 19.04 22.57 -10.31
N LYS A 126 19.02 22.39 -11.63
CA LYS A 126 18.67 23.45 -12.60
C LYS A 126 17.21 23.90 -12.45
N ILE A 127 16.32 22.97 -12.15
CA ILE A 127 14.89 23.22 -11.94
C ILE A 127 14.69 23.97 -10.61
N ALA A 128 15.32 23.52 -9.53
CA ALA A 128 15.29 24.16 -8.22
C ALA A 128 15.87 25.58 -8.26
N ALA A 129 17.01 25.79 -8.93
CA ALA A 129 17.58 27.12 -9.17
C ALA A 129 16.64 27.99 -10.01
N GLY A 130 16.04 27.42 -11.06
CA GLY A 130 15.03 28.11 -11.89
C GLY A 130 13.78 28.52 -11.11
N HIS A 131 13.31 27.70 -10.17
CA HIS A 131 12.19 28.02 -9.29
C HIS A 131 12.57 29.08 -8.25
N LEU A 132 13.76 28.97 -7.65
CA LEU A 132 14.29 29.96 -6.71
C LEU A 132 14.43 31.35 -7.35
N MET A 133 14.98 31.43 -8.56
CA MET A 133 15.08 32.68 -9.31
C MET A 133 13.71 33.30 -9.62
N ARG A 134 12.63 32.51 -9.61
CA ARG A 134 11.24 32.95 -9.78
C ARG A 134 10.51 33.15 -8.43
N GLY A 135 11.23 33.12 -7.31
CA GLY A 135 10.66 33.27 -5.96
C GLY A 135 9.92 32.04 -5.41
N GLN A 136 9.92 30.92 -6.13
CA GLN A 136 9.19 29.70 -5.74
C GLN A 136 10.04 28.82 -4.82
N THR A 137 9.89 29.02 -3.51
CA THR A 137 10.63 28.25 -2.47
C THR A 137 9.96 26.94 -2.07
N ASN A 138 8.75 26.67 -2.55
CA ASN A 138 7.91 25.54 -2.13
C ASN A 138 8.57 24.18 -2.38
N PHE A 139 9.25 24.01 -3.51
CA PHE A 139 9.93 22.76 -3.85
C PHE A 139 11.02 22.41 -2.84
N ILE A 140 11.87 23.39 -2.49
CA ILE A 140 12.93 23.21 -1.50
C ILE A 140 12.31 22.96 -0.13
N LYS A 141 11.34 23.78 0.29
CA LYS A 141 10.62 23.59 1.57
C LYS A 141 10.00 22.19 1.68
N MET A 142 9.47 21.63 0.59
CA MET A 142 8.91 20.27 0.56
C MET A 142 9.98 19.21 0.86
N LEU A 143 11.19 19.32 0.29
CA LEU A 143 12.29 18.38 0.56
C LEU A 143 12.66 18.34 2.05
N TRP A 144 12.62 19.49 2.74
CA TRP A 144 12.91 19.58 4.18
C TRP A 144 11.73 19.16 5.07
N LYS A 145 10.49 19.20 4.56
CA LYS A 145 9.28 18.86 5.33
C LYS A 145 9.06 17.37 5.54
N PHE A 146 9.71 16.50 4.77
CA PHE A 146 9.46 15.05 4.85
C PHE A 146 9.60 14.51 6.28
N ASN A 147 10.69 14.84 6.98
CA ASN A 147 10.93 14.37 8.35
C ASN A 147 9.97 14.99 9.38
N SER A 148 9.35 16.13 9.06
CA SER A 148 8.31 16.72 9.92
C SER A 148 6.93 16.08 9.73
N VAL A 149 6.68 15.43 8.59
CA VAL A 149 5.41 14.78 8.27
C VAL A 149 5.46 13.29 8.64
N TYR A 150 6.54 12.59 8.30
CA TYR A 150 6.73 11.19 8.62
C TYR A 150 7.41 11.05 9.98
N ASN A 151 6.59 11.07 11.03
CA ASN A 151 7.02 11.04 12.44
C ASN A 151 6.13 10.08 13.25
N PRO A 152 6.69 9.06 13.94
CA PRO A 152 5.92 8.13 14.76
C PRO A 152 5.12 8.83 15.87
N GLU A 153 5.66 9.91 16.45
CA GLU A 153 4.99 10.65 17.52
C GLU A 153 3.72 11.35 17.04
N LEU A 154 3.67 11.78 15.77
CA LEU A 154 2.44 12.37 15.21
C LEU A 154 1.37 11.30 15.05
N GLN A 155 1.73 10.12 14.55
CA GLN A 155 0.81 8.99 14.41
C GLN A 155 0.28 8.55 15.78
N LEU A 156 1.17 8.45 16.79
CA LEU A 156 0.77 8.15 18.17
C LEU A 156 -0.08 9.26 18.79
N ALA A 157 0.20 10.53 18.48
CA ALA A 157 -0.60 11.65 18.96
C ALA A 157 -2.03 11.59 18.41
N ASP A 158 -2.23 11.20 17.15
CA ASP A 158 -3.57 11.05 16.58
C ASP A 158 -4.39 9.96 17.27
N HIS A 159 -3.78 8.86 17.70
CA HIS A 159 -4.42 7.84 18.54
C HIS A 159 -4.87 8.35 19.91
N ARG A 160 -4.23 9.40 20.45
CA ARG A 160 -4.55 9.97 21.76
C ARG A 160 -5.64 11.04 21.70
N ARG A 161 -6.03 11.48 20.50
CA ARG A 161 -7.04 12.53 20.35
C ARG A 161 -8.42 11.99 20.70
N PRO A 162 -9.30 12.81 21.33
CA PRO A 162 -10.67 12.40 21.62
C PRO A 162 -11.40 11.91 20.36
N VAL A 163 -12.13 10.80 20.50
CA VAL A 163 -12.87 10.17 19.40
C VAL A 163 -14.25 10.82 19.31
N VAL A 164 -14.51 11.52 18.21
CA VAL A 164 -15.79 12.19 17.95
C VAL A 164 -16.73 11.28 17.16
N TYR A 165 -16.17 10.49 16.23
CA TYR A 165 -16.92 9.59 15.36
C TYR A 165 -16.30 8.20 15.41
N GLU A 166 -17.06 7.26 15.94
CA GLU A 166 -16.69 5.85 15.95
C GLU A 166 -17.23 5.11 14.74
N MET A 167 -16.40 4.26 14.15
CA MET A 167 -16.80 3.27 13.17
C MET A 167 -17.80 2.30 13.80
N THR A 168 -18.86 1.95 13.06
CA THR A 168 -19.72 0.83 13.45
C THR A 168 -18.87 -0.44 13.51
N PRO A 169 -18.99 -1.29 14.55
CA PRO A 169 -18.23 -2.52 14.61
C PRO A 169 -18.60 -3.45 13.43
N PRO A 170 -17.69 -4.33 13.02
CA PRO A 170 -18.00 -5.32 12.01
C PRO A 170 -19.07 -6.28 12.56
N PRO A 171 -19.87 -6.91 11.68
CA PRO A 171 -20.73 -8.00 12.10
C PRO A 171 -19.89 -9.15 12.67
N GLU A 172 -20.54 -10.13 13.29
CA GLU A 172 -19.84 -11.30 13.83
C GLU A 172 -18.89 -11.92 12.80
N TYR A 173 -17.69 -12.28 13.29
CA TYR A 173 -16.64 -12.88 12.48
C TYR A 173 -17.17 -14.10 11.73
N LYS A 174 -16.84 -14.18 10.44
CA LYS A 174 -17.15 -15.34 9.61
C LYS A 174 -15.87 -15.88 8.98
N GLU A 175 -15.55 -17.13 9.25
CA GLU A 175 -14.38 -17.80 8.66
C GLU A 175 -14.47 -17.88 7.12
N LYS A 176 -15.70 -18.06 6.62
CA LYS A 176 -15.99 -18.08 5.19
C LYS A 176 -17.12 -17.11 4.88
N VAL A 177 -16.89 -16.29 3.87
CA VAL A 177 -17.87 -15.36 3.33
C VAL A 177 -18.07 -15.69 1.86
N ASP A 178 -19.33 -15.84 1.45
CA ASP A 178 -19.64 -15.95 0.04
C ASP A 178 -19.32 -14.60 -0.63
N ALA A 179 -18.27 -14.58 -1.45
CA ALA A 179 -17.83 -13.37 -2.14
C ALA A 179 -18.96 -12.72 -2.95
N LYS A 180 -19.94 -13.51 -3.44
CA LYS A 180 -21.11 -12.97 -4.17
C LYS A 180 -21.98 -12.08 -3.29
N GLN A 181 -22.01 -12.33 -1.98
CA GLN A 181 -22.79 -11.55 -1.00
C GLN A 181 -22.10 -10.23 -0.62
N LEU A 182 -20.81 -10.06 -0.94
CA LEU A 182 -20.08 -8.80 -0.69
C LEU A 182 -20.38 -7.72 -1.74
N TYR A 183 -20.84 -8.11 -2.92
CA TYR A 183 -21.13 -7.16 -3.98
C TYR A 183 -22.55 -6.62 -3.84
N ILE A 184 -22.68 -5.30 -3.82
CA ILE A 184 -23.99 -4.62 -3.90
C ILE A 184 -24.63 -4.90 -5.27
N LEU A 185 -23.82 -5.01 -6.32
CA LEU A 185 -24.27 -5.32 -7.68
C LEU A 185 -23.87 -6.75 -8.07
N PRO A 186 -24.81 -7.59 -8.52
CA PRO A 186 -24.47 -8.95 -8.94
C PRO A 186 -23.57 -8.91 -10.18
N ALA A 187 -22.57 -9.80 -10.20
CA ALA A 187 -21.74 -9.98 -11.39
C ALA A 187 -22.63 -10.46 -12.56
N LYS A 188 -22.76 -9.66 -13.62
CA LYS A 188 -23.56 -9.98 -14.82
C LYS A 188 -22.93 -11.08 -15.71
N GLY A 189 -21.85 -11.71 -15.26
CA GLY A 189 -21.14 -12.74 -16.03
C GLY A 189 -20.70 -12.26 -17.41
N ARG A 190 -20.70 -13.18 -18.38
CA ARG A 190 -20.34 -12.89 -19.79
C ARG A 190 -21.27 -11.86 -20.45
N GLN A 191 -22.54 -11.81 -20.07
CA GLN A 191 -23.52 -10.88 -20.65
C GLN A 191 -23.24 -9.40 -20.36
N GLY A 192 -22.35 -9.09 -19.39
CA GLY A 192 -21.98 -7.72 -19.06
C GLY A 192 -20.72 -7.20 -19.74
N ARG A 193 -20.03 -8.00 -20.57
CA ARG A 193 -18.76 -7.63 -21.19
C ARG A 193 -18.97 -7.17 -22.63
N ASN A 194 -18.50 -5.97 -22.96
CA ASN A 194 -18.38 -5.48 -24.34
C ASN A 194 -16.92 -5.62 -24.79
N ILE A 195 -16.46 -6.85 -25.03
CA ILE A 195 -15.16 -7.13 -25.66
C ILE A 195 -15.39 -8.04 -26.87
N ASP A 196 -14.57 -7.88 -27.91
CA ASP A 196 -14.63 -8.73 -29.10
C ASP A 196 -14.06 -10.14 -28.83
N ASP A 197 -14.42 -11.09 -29.69
CA ASP A 197 -14.06 -12.50 -29.53
C ASP A 197 -12.53 -12.75 -29.52
N ALA A 198 -11.76 -11.94 -30.26
CA ALA A 198 -10.31 -12.08 -30.31
C ALA A 198 -9.68 -11.64 -28.98
N THR A 199 -10.15 -10.51 -28.43
CA THR A 199 -9.76 -10.07 -27.08
C THR A 199 -10.19 -11.07 -26.01
N GLU A 200 -11.38 -11.67 -26.10
CA GLU A 200 -11.83 -12.68 -25.14
C GLU A 200 -10.95 -13.94 -25.18
N THR A 201 -10.61 -14.42 -26.38
CA THR A 201 -9.73 -15.59 -26.57
C THR A 201 -8.35 -15.34 -25.96
N PHE A 202 -7.74 -14.20 -26.27
CA PHE A 202 -6.46 -13.81 -25.67
C PHE A 202 -6.53 -13.76 -24.14
N VAL A 203 -7.58 -13.16 -23.58
CA VAL A 203 -7.76 -13.07 -22.12
C VAL A 203 -7.94 -14.45 -21.50
N ASP A 204 -8.67 -15.36 -22.14
CA ASP A 204 -8.92 -16.72 -21.64
C ASP A 204 -7.65 -17.59 -21.73
N GLU A 205 -6.90 -17.52 -22.84
CA GLU A 205 -5.60 -18.20 -23.02
C GLU A 205 -4.55 -17.70 -22.02
N THR A 206 -4.57 -16.40 -21.73
CA THR A 206 -3.65 -15.77 -20.77
C THR A 206 -4.20 -15.72 -19.35
N ARG A 207 -5.42 -16.23 -19.09
CA ARG A 207 -6.06 -16.21 -17.77
C ARG A 207 -5.29 -17.11 -16.80
N MET A 208 -4.77 -16.50 -15.75
CA MET A 208 -4.01 -17.17 -14.70
C MET A 208 -4.87 -18.21 -13.93
N GLY A 209 -4.37 -19.44 -13.85
CA GLY A 209 -4.97 -20.55 -13.09
C GLY A 209 -5.50 -21.73 -13.94
N THR A 210 -5.35 -21.67 -15.26
CA THR A 210 -5.87 -22.70 -16.20
C THR A 210 -4.78 -23.58 -16.82
N THR A 211 -3.51 -23.45 -16.42
CA THR A 211 -2.51 -24.50 -16.71
C THR A 211 -2.84 -25.72 -15.86
N ALA A 212 -3.60 -26.63 -16.45
CA ALA A 212 -3.52 -28.04 -16.11
C ALA A 212 -2.11 -28.50 -16.46
N VAL A 213 -1.26 -28.71 -15.45
CA VAL A 213 -0.60 -29.98 -15.10
C VAL A 213 -0.17 -29.87 -13.63
#